data_AF-A0A3C1DQ68-F1
#
_entry.id   AF-A0A3C1DQ68-F1
#
_cell.length_a   1.000
_cell.length_b   1.000
_cell.length_c   1.000
_cell.angle_alpha   90.00
_cell.angle_beta   90.00
_cell.angle_gamma   90.00
#
_symmetry.space_group_name_H-M   'P 1'
#
loop_
_entity.id
_entity.type
_entity.pdbx_description
1 polymer ?
#
loop_
_entity_poly.entity_id
_entity_poly.type
_entity_poly.pdbx_seq_one_letter_code
_entity_poly.pdbx_strand_id
1 'polypeptide(L)'
;VDSVAYSPDGSRIVTGCDDGTAIVWWAATGNQLTALTGHADGVTSVAFSPDGSRIVTGSDDGRAIVWDAATGDRLTALTGHVDGVTSVAFSPDGSRIVTGGDDGTAIVWDVSAL
;
A
#
# COMPACT_ATOMS: atom_id res chain seq x y z
N VAL A 1 -4.52 9.86 -9.49
CA VAL A 1 -3.50 9.83 -8.40
C VAL A 1 -4.26 10.16 -7.17
N ASP A 2 -4.61 9.10 -6.48
CA ASP A 2 -5.73 9.11 -5.55
C ASP A 2 -5.18 9.02 -4.12
N SER A 3 -3.91 8.62 -4.01
CA SER A 3 -3.14 8.63 -2.76
C SER A 3 -1.65 8.83 -3.02
N VAL A 4 -0.95 9.42 -2.05
CA VAL A 4 0.51 9.62 -2.05
C VAL A 4 1.09 9.54 -0.64
N ALA A 5 2.27 8.94 -0.48
CA ALA A 5 3.00 8.90 0.78
C ALA A 5 4.52 8.99 0.58
N TYR A 6 5.21 9.64 1.51
CA TYR A 6 6.68 9.59 1.61
C TYR A 6 7.11 8.34 2.40
N SER A 7 8.29 7.81 2.07
CA SER A 7 8.98 6.87 2.96
C SER A 7 9.46 7.61 4.23
N PRO A 8 9.64 6.90 5.36
CA PRO A 8 10.01 7.53 6.64
C PRO A 8 11.32 8.33 6.61
N ASP A 9 12.28 7.89 5.80
CA ASP A 9 13.56 8.57 5.56
C ASP A 9 13.47 9.69 4.52
N GLY A 10 12.30 9.88 3.91
CA GLY A 10 12.04 10.87 2.85
C GLY A 10 12.73 10.57 1.52
N SER A 11 13.41 9.43 1.36
CA SER A 11 14.17 9.10 0.15
C SER A 11 13.29 8.67 -1.03
N ARG A 12 12.08 8.14 -0.73
CA ARG A 12 11.14 7.62 -1.71
C ARG A 12 9.74 8.20 -1.52
N ILE A 13 8.97 8.16 -2.60
CA ILE A 13 7.54 8.48 -2.62
C ILE A 13 6.82 7.28 -3.22
N VAL A 14 5.61 6.98 -2.76
CA VAL A 14 4.68 6.07 -3.43
C VAL A 14 3.40 6.82 -3.81
N THR A 15 2.88 6.57 -5.00
CA THR A 15 1.62 7.12 -5.50
C THR A 15 0.70 6.02 -5.98
N GLY A 16 -0.59 6.07 -5.65
CA GLY A 16 -1.63 5.19 -6.20
C GLY A 16 -2.33 5.81 -7.42
N CYS A 17 -2.81 4.99 -8.35
CA CYS A 17 -3.47 5.39 -9.59
C CYS A 17 -4.79 4.60 -9.80
N ASP A 18 -5.77 5.24 -10.44
CA ASP A 18 -7.03 4.63 -10.89
C ASP A 18 -6.84 3.43 -11.83
N ASP A 19 -5.68 3.24 -12.46
CA ASP A 19 -5.41 2.09 -13.34
C ASP A 19 -4.99 0.81 -12.59
N GLY A 20 -5.08 0.82 -11.25
CA GLY A 20 -4.67 -0.29 -10.39
C GLY A 20 -3.17 -0.42 -10.19
N THR A 21 -2.38 0.56 -10.63
CA THR A 21 -0.94 0.61 -10.39
C THR A 21 -0.61 1.57 -9.26
N ALA A 22 0.33 1.18 -8.40
CA ALA A 22 1.08 2.14 -7.59
C ALA A 22 2.51 2.28 -8.11
N ILE A 23 3.10 3.46 -8.00
CA ILE A 23 4.46 3.72 -8.48
C ILE A 23 5.31 4.22 -7.33
N VAL A 24 6.50 3.67 -7.19
CA VAL A 24 7.54 4.13 -6.25
C VAL A 24 8.53 5.01 -7.01
N TRP A 25 8.89 6.14 -6.41
CA TRP A 25 9.76 7.16 -7.00
C TRP A 25 10.93 7.46 -6.09
N TRP A 26 12.06 7.87 -6.66
CA TRP A 26 13.10 8.55 -5.92
C TRP A 26 12.70 10.01 -5.67
N ALA A 27 12.57 10.40 -4.39
CA ALA A 27 12.10 11.73 -4.02
C ALA A 27 13.04 12.85 -4.51
N ALA A 28 14.34 12.60 -4.52
CA ALA A 28 15.34 13.59 -4.91
C ALA A 28 15.35 13.92 -6.42
N THR A 29 14.97 12.97 -7.26
CA THR A 29 15.08 13.10 -8.72
C THR A 29 13.74 13.08 -9.44
N GLY A 30 12.69 12.57 -8.80
CA GLY A 30 11.40 12.30 -9.45
C GLY A 30 11.45 11.11 -10.42
N ASN A 31 12.55 10.37 -10.48
CA ASN A 31 12.65 9.20 -11.34
C ASN A 31 11.85 8.04 -10.74
N GLN A 32 11.14 7.32 -11.60
CA GLN A 32 10.46 6.08 -11.23
C GLN A 32 11.50 5.04 -10.80
N LEU A 33 11.28 4.43 -9.63
CA LEU A 33 12.07 3.34 -9.09
C LEU A 33 11.46 1.99 -9.50
N THR A 34 10.18 1.76 -9.19
CA THR A 34 9.48 0.52 -9.54
C THR A 34 7.97 0.75 -9.62
N ALA A 35 7.25 -0.15 -10.30
CA ALA A 35 5.79 -0.16 -10.37
C ALA A 35 5.24 -1.38 -9.63
N LEU A 36 4.21 -1.16 -8.82
CA LEU A 36 3.51 -2.16 -8.05
C LEU A 36 2.21 -2.50 -8.80
N THR A 37 2.25 -3.58 -9.57
CA THR A 37 1.13 -4.04 -10.39
C THR A 37 0.53 -5.31 -9.82
N GLY A 38 -0.81 -5.38 -9.76
CA GLY A 38 -1.49 -6.57 -9.26
C GLY A 38 -2.92 -6.36 -8.74
N HIS A 39 -3.34 -5.11 -8.53
CA HIS A 39 -4.75 -4.81 -8.30
C HIS A 39 -5.55 -4.91 -9.60
N ALA A 40 -6.81 -5.31 -9.48
CA ALA A 40 -7.74 -5.41 -10.60
C ALA A 40 -8.52 -4.12 -10.86
N ASP A 41 -8.48 -3.17 -9.91
CA ASP A 41 -9.16 -1.88 -9.95
C ASP A 41 -8.26 -0.80 -9.31
N GLY A 42 -8.71 0.45 -9.29
CA GLY A 42 -7.97 1.61 -8.81
C GLY A 42 -7.31 1.44 -7.44
N VAL A 43 -6.10 1.99 -7.27
CA VAL A 43 -5.41 2.06 -5.97
C VAL A 43 -5.80 3.34 -5.26
N THR A 44 -6.64 3.20 -4.22
CA THR A 44 -7.27 4.29 -3.47
C THR A 44 -6.41 4.80 -2.32
N SER A 45 -5.51 3.98 -1.79
CA SER A 45 -4.75 4.30 -0.59
C SER A 45 -3.38 3.64 -0.59
N VAL A 46 -2.34 4.36 -0.15
CA VAL A 46 -0.97 3.85 -0.05
C VAL A 46 -0.31 4.28 1.26
N ALA A 47 0.52 3.42 1.84
CA ALA A 47 1.34 3.76 3.01
C ALA A 47 2.66 2.99 3.03
N PHE A 48 3.73 3.65 3.49
CA PHE A 48 4.98 2.98 3.87
C PHE A 48 4.88 2.43 5.29
N SER A 49 5.58 1.31 5.51
CA SER A 49 5.92 0.84 6.86
C SER A 49 6.89 1.79 7.56
N PRO A 50 6.95 1.81 8.91
CA PRO A 50 7.82 2.72 9.68
C PRO A 50 9.32 2.54 9.45
N ASP A 51 9.75 1.35 9.04
CA ASP A 51 11.15 1.08 8.66
C ASP A 51 11.41 1.33 7.15
N GLY A 52 10.35 1.66 6.39
CA GLY A 52 10.39 1.91 4.96
C GLY A 52 10.63 0.66 4.10
N SER A 53 10.70 -0.53 4.68
CA SER A 53 11.01 -1.76 3.94
C SER A 53 9.83 -2.27 3.12
N ARG A 54 8.61 -2.00 3.58
CA ARG A 54 7.35 -2.43 2.95
C ARG A 54 6.44 -1.27 2.60
N ILE A 55 5.60 -1.49 1.59
CA ILE A 55 4.47 -0.65 1.22
C ILE A 55 3.19 -1.47 1.37
N VAL A 56 2.10 -0.84 1.79
CA VAL A 56 0.74 -1.40 1.67
C VAL A 56 -0.08 -0.51 0.73
N THR A 57 -0.84 -1.14 -0.16
CA THR A 57 -1.80 -0.49 -1.05
C THR A 57 -3.20 -1.02 -0.75
N GLY A 58 -4.22 -0.17 -0.80
CA GLY A 58 -5.63 -0.53 -0.80
C GLY A 58 -6.27 -0.19 -2.16
N SER A 59 -7.29 -0.96 -2.56
CA SER A 59 -7.92 -0.82 -3.87
C SER A 59 -9.43 -1.04 -3.82
N ASP A 60 -10.11 -0.47 -4.81
CA ASP A 60 -11.52 -0.71 -5.12
C ASP A 60 -11.83 -2.18 -5.44
N ASP A 61 -10.82 -3.00 -5.73
CA ASP A 61 -10.97 -4.45 -5.93
C ASP A 61 -11.24 -5.25 -4.63
N GLY A 62 -11.39 -4.55 -3.51
CA GLY A 62 -11.66 -5.12 -2.18
C GLY A 62 -10.46 -5.77 -1.53
N ARG A 63 -9.25 -5.58 -2.07
CA ARG A 63 -8.01 -6.10 -1.49
C ARG A 63 -7.09 -4.98 -1.04
N ALA A 64 -6.28 -5.30 -0.05
CA ALA A 64 -5.01 -4.63 0.15
C ALA A 64 -3.85 -5.56 -0.21
N ILE A 65 -2.73 -5.01 -0.67
CA ILE A 65 -1.52 -5.79 -1.02
C ILE A 65 -0.32 -5.20 -0.29
N VAL A 66 0.51 -6.07 0.27
CA VAL A 66 1.80 -5.72 0.88
C VAL A 66 2.91 -6.03 -0.10
N TRP A 67 3.83 -5.08 -0.27
CA TRP A 67 4.91 -5.12 -1.24
C TRP A 67 6.26 -4.93 -0.56
N ASP A 68 7.30 -5.52 -1.12
CA ASP A 68 8.67 -5.11 -0.87
C ASP A 68 8.91 -3.74 -1.54
N ALA A 69 9.33 -2.75 -0.76
CA ALA A 69 9.43 -1.39 -1.25
C ALA A 69 10.67 -1.15 -2.14
N ALA A 70 11.66 -2.03 -2.10
CA ALA A 70 12.89 -1.92 -2.87
C ALA A 70 12.79 -2.63 -4.22
N THR A 71 12.21 -3.84 -4.23
CA THR A 71 12.08 -4.64 -5.45
C THR A 71 10.74 -4.40 -6.16
N GLY A 72 9.70 -4.04 -5.41
CA GLY A 72 8.32 -3.98 -5.91
C GLY A 72 7.64 -5.35 -5.93
N ASP A 73 8.25 -6.38 -5.35
CA ASP A 73 7.67 -7.72 -5.30
C ASP A 73 6.45 -7.75 -4.38
N ARG A 74 5.41 -8.45 -4.82
CA ARG A 74 4.24 -8.74 -3.98
C ARG A 74 4.61 -9.74 -2.90
N LEU A 75 4.46 -9.34 -1.64
CA LEU A 75 4.69 -10.22 -0.48
C LEU A 75 3.43 -11.00 -0.14
N THR A 76 2.31 -10.30 0.03
CA THR A 76 1.03 -10.94 0.39
C THR A 76 -0.16 -10.09 -0.03
N ALA A 77 -1.34 -10.69 -0.14
CA ALA A 77 -2.60 -9.96 -0.26
C ALA A 77 -3.48 -10.18 0.96
N LEU A 78 -4.08 -9.10 1.43
CA LEU A 78 -4.99 -9.03 2.55
C LEU A 78 -6.41 -9.07 1.99
N THR A 79 -7.01 -10.25 2.03
CA THR A 79 -8.36 -10.52 1.52
C THR A 79 -9.32 -10.67 2.68
N GLY A 80 -10.38 -9.88 2.72
CA GLY A 80 -11.38 -9.94 3.78
C GLY A 80 -12.51 -8.92 3.64
N HIS A 81 -12.22 -7.77 3.04
CA HIS A 81 -13.26 -6.81 2.67
C HIS A 81 -14.13 -7.35 1.54
N VAL A 82 -15.42 -7.02 1.59
CA VAL A 82 -16.41 -7.42 0.57
C VAL A 82 -16.69 -6.33 -0.45
N ASP A 83 -16.30 -5.09 -0.14
CA ASP A 83 -16.31 -3.91 -1.01
C ASP A 83 -14.91 -3.26 -1.01
N GLY A 84 -14.75 -2.13 -1.72
CA GLY A 84 -13.46 -1.45 -1.90
C GLY A 84 -12.75 -1.11 -0.59
N VAL A 85 -11.42 -1.27 -0.57
CA VAL A 85 -10.57 -0.80 0.53
C VAL A 85 -10.26 0.67 0.29
N THR A 86 -10.66 1.55 1.20
CA THR A 86 -10.53 3.01 1.03
C THR A 86 -9.39 3.62 1.86
N SER A 87 -8.86 2.89 2.83
CA SER A 87 -7.76 3.37 3.66
C SER A 87 -6.85 2.24 4.13
N VAL A 88 -5.54 2.50 4.14
CA VAL A 88 -4.53 1.60 4.70
C VAL A 88 -3.55 2.36 5.59
N ALA A 89 -3.08 1.71 6.66
CA ALA A 89 -2.01 2.24 7.50
C ALA A 89 -1.21 1.13 8.19
N PHE A 90 0.08 1.36 8.41
CA PHE A 90 0.89 0.55 9.32
C PHE A 90 0.77 1.07 10.76
N SER A 91 0.84 0.18 11.74
CA SER A 91 1.09 0.57 13.13
C SER A 91 2.48 1.21 13.27
N PRO A 92 2.71 2.09 14.26
CA PRO A 92 4.00 2.76 14.45
C PRO A 92 5.19 1.81 14.68
N ASP A 93 4.92 0.61 15.19
CA ASP A 93 5.91 -0.45 15.40
C ASP A 93 6.07 -1.39 14.18
N GLY A 94 5.29 -1.19 13.11
CA GLY A 94 5.30 -1.99 11.89
C GLY A 94 4.72 -3.41 12.04
N SER A 95 4.27 -3.79 13.23
CA SER A 95 3.78 -5.15 13.51
C SER A 95 2.38 -5.43 12.96
N ARG A 96 1.62 -4.38 12.64
CA ARG A 96 0.23 -4.50 12.18
C ARG A 96 -0.06 -3.58 11.01
N ILE A 97 -1.06 -3.99 10.24
CA ILE A 97 -1.71 -3.17 9.22
C ILE A 97 -3.17 -3.01 9.63
N VAL A 98 -3.75 -1.84 9.40
CA VAL A 98 -5.20 -1.64 9.42
C VAL A 98 -5.68 -1.28 8.03
N THR A 99 -6.78 -1.89 7.62
CA THR A 99 -7.50 -1.56 6.39
C THR A 99 -8.91 -1.09 6.75
N GLY A 100 -9.39 -0.03 6.11
CA GLY A 100 -10.80 0.40 6.17
C GLY A 100 -11.47 0.16 4.82
N GLY A 101 -12.71 -0.34 4.83
CA GLY A 101 -13.46 -0.67 3.62
C GLY A 101 -14.80 0.04 3.53
N ASP A 102 -15.31 0.16 2.31
CA ASP A 102 -16.66 0.66 2.01
C ASP A 102 -17.77 -0.27 2.53
N ASP A 103 -17.41 -1.49 2.90
CA ASP A 103 -18.28 -2.44 3.61
C ASP A 103 -18.58 -2.03 5.06
N GLY A 104 -18.09 -0.86 5.49
CA GLY A 104 -18.31 -0.31 6.82
C GLY A 104 -17.46 -0.97 7.91
N THR A 105 -16.47 -1.77 7.52
CA THR A 105 -15.59 -2.46 8.47
C THR A 105 -14.17 -1.93 8.43
N ALA A 106 -13.45 -2.15 9.53
CA ALA A 106 -12.00 -2.03 9.57
C ALA A 106 -11.40 -3.36 10.02
N ILE A 107 -10.37 -3.84 9.34
CA ILE A 107 -9.71 -5.11 9.62
C ILE A 107 -8.27 -4.84 10.06
N VAL A 108 -7.84 -5.48 11.15
CA VAL A 108 -6.47 -5.43 11.64
C VAL A 108 -5.76 -6.72 11.29
N TRP A 109 -4.59 -6.60 10.66
CA TRP A 109 -3.78 -7.70 10.17
C TRP A 109 -2.46 -7.75 10.94
N ASP A 110 -2.03 -8.94 11.34
CA ASP A 110 -0.73 -9.13 12.01
C ASP A 110 0.35 -9.43 10.96
N VAL A 111 1.37 -8.57 10.86
CA VAL A 111 2.44 -8.66 9.86
C VAL A 111 3.37 -9.84 10.10
N SER A 112 3.47 -10.33 11.33
CA SER A 112 4.31 -11.49 11.64
C SER A 112 3.75 -12.81 11.11
N ALA A 113 2.46 -12.82 10.75
CA ALA A 113 1.75 -13.97 10.20
C ALA A 113 1.55 -13.89 8.67
N LEU A 114 2.16 -12.89 8.01
CA LEU A 114 1.95 -12.55 6.60
C LEU A 114 3.17 -12.82 5.71
#